data_AF-A0AAW1NGE4-F1
#
_entry.id   AF-A0AAW1NGE4-F1
#
_cell.length_a   1.000
_cell.length_b   1.000
_cell.length_c   1.000
_cell.angle_alpha   90.00
_cell.angle_beta   90.00
_cell.angle_gamma   90.00
#
_symmetry.space_group_name_H-M   'P 1'
#
loop_
_entity.id
_entity.type
_entity.pdbx_description
1 polymer ?
#
loop_
_entity_poly.entity_id
_entity_poly.type
_entity_poly.pdbx_seq_one_letter_code
_entity_poly.pdbx_strand_id
1 'polypeptide(L)'
;MGLNCNIGWYAITLWFIILKKSCFTTFSLTIHNTSIVNTNIDPSLLDDYLYKYSSRSISKNHHTGVLFHVSLPSNFSGITMSIVWLRRSTIWSKGANFSTIEIPPKVIKMQHVKRFALMYENFGNMSSHYFDLPGYEILSSIIGFTVYNATDLSQTTNPQKLNVNVSGEPIKVKFPDNQVKLSKEKNLNNIKCVKIDPVNGLIVLSNIIRSNICLTRSIGLFAIAMPRVNVSDSTPTPAPTPALHVSSHRKGVKFAIWKRWLIGFIVGIMALILLISGCVICYKTIRLMKIAKMERKAEKSESLNTMWIGTSKMPLAHVTRTQAVLENDLAP
;
A
#
# COMPACT_ATOMS: atom_id res chain seq x y z
N MET A 1 30.83 41.42 27.75
CA MET A 1 29.58 40.67 28.00
C MET A 1 29.28 39.76 26.82
N GLY A 2 29.54 38.46 26.97
CA GLY A 2 29.31 37.47 25.90
C GLY A 2 28.11 36.57 26.21
N LEU A 3 26.91 37.00 25.85
CA LEU A 3 25.71 36.15 25.83
C LEU A 3 24.99 36.36 24.50
N ASN A 4 25.36 35.59 23.47
CA ASN A 4 24.55 35.37 22.27
C ASN A 4 24.94 34.13 21.45
N CYS A 5 25.92 33.33 21.90
CA CYS A 5 26.33 32.07 21.25
C CYS A 5 25.84 30.83 22.03
N ASN A 6 24.54 30.79 22.34
CA ASN A 6 23.93 29.63 23.03
C ASN A 6 22.57 29.23 22.43
N ILE A 7 21.74 30.20 22.00
CA ILE A 7 20.42 29.94 21.36
C ILE A 7 20.54 28.94 20.18
N GLY A 8 21.58 29.07 19.35
CA GLY A 8 21.81 28.15 18.23
C GLY A 8 22.02 26.70 18.65
N TRP A 9 22.71 26.47 19.78
CA TRP A 9 22.99 25.10 20.25
C TRP A 9 21.73 24.43 20.79
N TYR A 10 20.89 25.18 21.53
CA TYR A 10 19.59 24.69 22.00
C TYR A 10 18.61 24.40 20.85
N ALA A 11 18.61 25.20 19.79
CA ALA A 11 17.79 24.93 18.60
C ALA A 11 18.21 23.62 17.90
N ILE A 12 19.52 23.35 17.82
CA ILE A 12 20.07 22.12 17.24
C ILE A 12 19.70 20.90 18.12
N THR A 13 19.88 20.97 19.44
CA THR A 13 19.55 19.83 20.33
C THR A 13 18.05 19.56 20.39
N LEU A 14 17.20 20.59 20.42
CA LEU A 14 15.75 20.44 20.28
C LEU A 14 15.37 19.79 18.95
N TRP A 15 15.99 20.17 17.83
CA TRP A 15 15.73 19.55 16.54
C TRP A 15 16.12 18.06 16.51
N PHE A 16 17.27 17.68 17.09
CA PHE A 16 17.66 16.26 17.23
C PHE A 16 16.72 15.46 18.15
N ILE A 17 16.19 16.07 19.23
CA ILE A 17 15.21 15.44 20.12
C ILE A 17 13.87 15.25 19.41
N ILE A 18 13.42 16.23 18.62
CA ILE A 18 12.22 16.13 17.78
C ILE A 18 12.40 15.06 16.70
N LEU A 19 13.56 14.97 16.05
CA LEU A 19 13.88 13.90 15.09
C LEU A 19 13.80 12.51 15.75
N LYS A 20 14.38 12.35 16.95
CA LYS A 20 14.31 11.10 17.72
C LYS A 20 12.87 10.73 18.10
N LYS A 21 12.06 11.67 18.61
CA LYS A 21 10.66 11.39 19.00
C LYS A 21 9.74 11.16 17.80
N SER A 22 9.96 11.84 16.67
CA SER A 22 9.22 11.63 15.42
C SER A 22 9.48 10.24 14.83
N CYS A 23 10.73 9.77 14.89
CA CYS A 23 11.11 8.41 14.46
C CYS A 23 10.52 7.32 15.38
N PHE A 24 10.47 7.55 16.70
CA PHE A 24 10.01 6.55 17.68
C PHE A 24 8.49 6.34 17.73
N THR A 25 7.67 7.23 17.15
CA THR A 25 6.20 7.18 17.29
C THR A 25 5.46 6.75 16.03
N THR A 26 6.15 6.51 14.91
CA THR A 26 5.51 6.10 13.65
C THR A 26 6.22 4.93 12.96
N PHE A 27 6.15 3.73 13.57
CA PHE A 27 5.96 2.46 12.84
C PHE A 27 5.71 1.29 13.82
N SER A 28 4.55 1.27 14.47
CA SER A 28 3.96 0.00 14.90
C SER A 28 3.44 -0.73 13.66
N LEU A 29 4.36 -1.30 12.88
CA LEU A 29 4.00 -2.37 11.95
C LEU A 29 3.47 -3.52 12.79
N THR A 30 2.16 -3.74 12.71
CA THR A 30 1.61 -5.07 12.94
C THR A 30 2.18 -5.98 11.86
N ILE A 31 3.32 -6.60 12.17
CA ILE A 31 3.95 -7.61 11.31
C ILE A 31 3.01 -8.82 11.32
N HIS A 32 2.07 -8.84 10.38
CA HIS A 32 1.45 -10.09 10.00
C HIS A 32 2.56 -10.97 9.44
N ASN A 33 2.86 -12.08 10.12
CA ASN A 33 3.76 -13.10 9.59
C ASN A 33 3.18 -13.62 8.27
N THR A 34 3.76 -13.14 7.16
CA THR A 34 3.44 -13.57 5.81
C THR A 34 4.60 -14.35 5.23
N SER A 35 4.36 -15.60 4.85
CA SER A 35 5.31 -16.37 4.05
C SER A 35 4.89 -16.32 2.58
N ILE A 36 5.89 -16.13 1.71
CA ILE A 36 5.73 -16.07 0.26
C ILE A 36 6.28 -17.38 -0.32
N VAL A 37 5.52 -17.99 -1.23
CA VAL A 37 5.95 -19.17 -2.00
C VAL A 37 5.73 -18.90 -3.48
N ASN A 38 6.73 -19.25 -4.30
CA ASN A 38 6.66 -19.10 -5.74
C ASN A 38 6.23 -20.42 -6.39
N THR A 39 5.28 -20.35 -7.32
CA THR A 39 4.80 -21.47 -8.13
C THR A 39 4.63 -21.02 -9.58
N ASN A 40 4.85 -21.93 -10.54
CA ASN A 40 4.74 -21.65 -11.99
C ASN A 40 3.28 -21.67 -12.51
N ILE A 41 2.29 -21.44 -11.64
CA ILE A 41 0.88 -21.39 -12.04
C ILE A 41 0.62 -19.99 -12.59
N ASP A 42 0.12 -19.90 -13.82
CA ASP A 42 -0.35 -18.64 -14.41
C ASP A 42 -1.89 -18.57 -14.36
N PRO A 43 -2.48 -18.14 -13.23
CA PRO A 43 -3.93 -17.94 -13.14
C PRO A 43 -4.42 -16.81 -14.08
N SER A 44 -3.52 -15.95 -14.58
CA SER A 44 -3.93 -14.73 -15.29
C SER A 44 -4.68 -15.05 -16.59
N LEU A 45 -4.23 -16.09 -17.29
CA LEU A 45 -4.77 -16.59 -18.55
C LEU A 45 -6.17 -17.21 -18.41
N LEU A 46 -6.41 -17.92 -17.31
CA LEU A 46 -7.71 -18.56 -17.04
C LEU A 46 -8.78 -17.51 -16.76
N ASP A 47 -8.52 -16.57 -15.84
CA ASP A 47 -9.41 -15.45 -15.54
C ASP A 47 -9.82 -14.70 -16.82
N ASP A 48 -8.88 -14.41 -17.72
CA ASP A 48 -9.13 -13.64 -18.94
C ASP A 48 -9.95 -14.41 -19.98
N TYR A 49 -9.78 -15.73 -20.07
CA TYR A 49 -10.66 -16.59 -20.85
C TYR A 49 -12.08 -16.59 -20.28
N LEU A 50 -12.22 -16.80 -18.97
CA LEU A 50 -13.52 -16.84 -18.28
C LEU A 50 -14.25 -15.49 -18.37
N TYR A 51 -13.53 -14.37 -18.23
CA TYR A 51 -14.10 -13.04 -18.44
C TYR A 51 -14.56 -12.81 -19.88
N LYS A 52 -13.76 -13.20 -20.89
CA LYS A 52 -14.16 -13.11 -22.30
C LYS A 52 -15.37 -13.98 -22.63
N TYR A 53 -15.50 -15.14 -21.98
CA TYR A 53 -16.66 -16.02 -22.14
C TYR A 53 -17.93 -15.44 -21.47
N SER A 54 -17.84 -15.02 -20.21
CA SER A 54 -18.96 -14.46 -19.44
C SER A 54 -19.49 -13.14 -20.03
N SER A 55 -18.60 -12.24 -20.46
CA SER A 55 -18.99 -10.98 -21.11
C SER A 55 -19.66 -11.15 -22.49
N ARG A 56 -19.51 -12.32 -23.13
CA ARG A 56 -20.20 -12.67 -24.39
C ARG A 56 -21.51 -13.42 -24.19
N SER A 57 -21.63 -14.21 -23.12
CA SER A 57 -22.84 -14.99 -22.81
C SER A 57 -23.95 -14.16 -22.17
N ILE A 58 -23.63 -12.98 -21.62
CA ILE A 58 -24.61 -12.09 -20.99
C ILE A 58 -25.12 -11.04 -21.98
N SER A 59 -26.44 -10.79 -21.94
CA SER A 59 -27.08 -9.79 -22.78
C SER A 59 -26.54 -8.37 -22.53
N LYS A 60 -26.43 -7.58 -23.61
CA LYS A 60 -25.95 -6.19 -23.59
C LYS A 60 -26.79 -5.27 -22.67
N ASN A 61 -28.03 -5.65 -22.35
CA ASN A 61 -28.95 -4.89 -21.48
C ASN A 61 -28.91 -5.38 -20.02
N HIS A 62 -27.72 -5.73 -19.50
CA HIS A 62 -27.58 -6.21 -18.12
C HIS A 62 -27.86 -5.11 -17.07
N HIS A 63 -28.55 -5.48 -15.99
CA HIS A 63 -28.84 -4.56 -14.89
C HIS A 63 -27.60 -4.32 -14.03
N THR A 64 -27.31 -3.05 -13.70
CA THR A 64 -26.18 -2.70 -12.83
C THR A 64 -26.50 -3.09 -11.38
N GLY A 65 -25.57 -3.74 -10.69
CA GLY A 65 -25.71 -4.18 -9.30
C GLY A 65 -26.40 -5.53 -9.09
N VAL A 66 -26.83 -6.21 -10.16
CA VAL A 66 -27.37 -7.57 -10.10
C VAL A 66 -26.25 -8.58 -10.36
N LEU A 67 -26.18 -9.63 -9.55
CA LEU A 67 -25.24 -10.74 -9.72
C LEU A 67 -25.78 -11.72 -10.77
N PHE A 68 -25.06 -11.89 -11.87
CA PHE A 68 -25.40 -12.84 -12.93
C PHE A 68 -24.58 -14.11 -12.78
N HIS A 69 -25.24 -15.26 -12.64
CA HIS A 69 -24.58 -16.56 -12.69
C HIS A 69 -24.24 -16.92 -14.15
N VAL A 70 -23.04 -17.44 -14.39
CA VAL A 70 -22.56 -17.78 -15.74
C VAL A 70 -22.53 -19.29 -15.90
N SER A 71 -23.25 -19.82 -16.87
CA SER A 71 -23.20 -21.24 -17.24
C SER A 71 -21.93 -21.51 -18.03
N LEU A 72 -20.93 -22.14 -17.40
CA LEU A 72 -19.65 -22.46 -18.03
C LEU A 72 -19.73 -23.67 -18.99
N PRO A 73 -18.79 -23.80 -19.94
CA PRO A 73 -18.65 -25.00 -20.78
C PRO A 73 -18.36 -26.26 -19.94
N SER A 74 -18.63 -27.43 -20.51
CA SER A 74 -18.37 -28.75 -19.90
C SER A 74 -16.96 -28.92 -19.33
N ASN A 75 -15.96 -28.32 -19.98
CA ASN A 75 -14.55 -28.37 -19.59
C ASN A 75 -14.25 -27.72 -18.22
N PHE A 76 -15.19 -26.94 -17.68
CA PHE A 76 -15.11 -26.27 -16.37
C PHE A 76 -16.26 -26.70 -15.45
N SER A 77 -16.83 -27.90 -15.68
CA SER A 77 -17.87 -28.46 -14.82
C SER A 77 -17.40 -28.57 -13.36
N GLY A 78 -18.27 -28.20 -12.42
CA GLY A 78 -17.94 -28.11 -10.99
C GLY A 78 -17.34 -26.78 -10.54
N ILE A 79 -16.95 -25.89 -11.46
CA ILE A 79 -16.62 -24.49 -11.17
C ILE A 79 -17.89 -23.65 -11.27
N THR A 80 -18.12 -22.79 -10.28
CA THR A 80 -19.22 -21.81 -10.29
C THR A 80 -18.66 -20.42 -10.52
N MET A 81 -19.29 -19.67 -11.42
CA MET A 81 -18.84 -18.34 -11.83
C MET A 81 -20.01 -17.36 -11.80
N SER A 82 -19.75 -16.13 -11.37
CA SER A 82 -20.73 -15.05 -11.41
C SER A 82 -20.07 -13.71 -11.71
N ILE A 83 -20.82 -12.77 -12.27
CA ILE A 83 -20.31 -11.45 -12.64
C ILE A 83 -21.34 -10.37 -12.33
N VAL A 84 -20.86 -9.21 -11.89
CA VAL A 84 -21.70 -8.06 -11.53
C VAL A 84 -21.06 -6.76 -11.97
N TRP A 85 -21.83 -5.93 -12.69
CA TRP A 85 -21.41 -4.59 -13.09
C TRP A 85 -21.76 -3.59 -12.00
N LEU A 86 -20.76 -2.79 -11.59
CA LEU A 86 -20.87 -1.85 -10.49
C LEU A 86 -20.38 -0.46 -10.91
N ARG A 87 -20.96 0.58 -10.29
CA ARG A 87 -20.47 1.96 -10.40
C ARG A 87 -19.49 2.26 -9.28
N ARG A 88 -18.41 2.98 -9.60
CA ARG A 88 -17.39 3.42 -8.62
C ARG A 88 -18.00 4.19 -7.44
N SER A 89 -18.98 5.05 -7.68
CA SER A 89 -19.67 5.81 -6.61
C SER A 89 -20.52 4.91 -5.69
N THR A 90 -21.16 3.88 -6.24
CA THR A 90 -21.99 2.94 -5.46
C THR A 90 -21.13 2.05 -4.56
N ILE A 91 -20.05 1.45 -5.09
CA ILE A 91 -19.14 0.63 -4.27
C ILE A 91 -18.44 1.48 -3.19
N TRP A 92 -18.10 2.73 -3.50
CA TRP A 92 -17.50 3.65 -2.52
C TRP A 92 -18.48 4.03 -1.40
N SER A 93 -19.74 4.31 -1.73
CA SER A 93 -20.74 4.77 -0.74
C SER A 93 -21.35 3.64 0.08
N LYS A 94 -21.65 2.48 -0.55
CA LYS A 94 -22.39 1.37 0.07
C LYS A 94 -21.58 0.10 0.31
N GLY A 95 -20.40 -0.04 -0.28
CA GLY A 95 -19.69 -1.32 -0.33
C GLY A 95 -20.44 -2.32 -1.21
N ALA A 96 -20.17 -3.61 -1.02
CA ALA A 96 -20.93 -4.71 -1.63
C ALA A 96 -20.85 -5.99 -0.78
N ASN A 97 -21.88 -6.83 -0.88
CA ASN A 97 -21.95 -8.11 -0.18
C ASN A 97 -22.52 -9.17 -1.13
N PHE A 98 -21.70 -10.15 -1.49
CA PHE A 98 -22.02 -11.24 -2.41
C PHE A 98 -22.01 -12.61 -1.70
N SER A 99 -22.45 -12.63 -0.43
CA SER A 99 -22.45 -13.78 0.51
C SER A 99 -21.05 -14.28 0.91
N THR A 100 -20.22 -14.69 -0.04
CA THR A 100 -18.85 -15.17 0.16
C THR A 100 -17.82 -14.03 0.19
N ILE A 101 -18.14 -12.87 -0.37
CA ILE A 101 -17.26 -11.69 -0.36
C ILE A 101 -18.02 -10.48 0.19
N GLU A 102 -17.45 -9.84 1.20
CA GLU A 102 -17.93 -8.59 1.79
C GLU A 102 -16.86 -7.50 1.60
N ILE A 103 -17.21 -6.51 0.78
CA ILE A 103 -16.41 -5.32 0.50
C ILE A 103 -17.00 -4.17 1.34
N PRO A 104 -16.31 -3.67 2.37
CA PRO A 104 -16.83 -2.57 3.17
C PRO A 104 -16.93 -1.25 2.38
N PRO A 105 -17.82 -0.32 2.78
CA PRO A 105 -17.90 1.01 2.17
C PRO A 105 -16.66 1.85 2.46
N LYS A 106 -16.38 2.83 1.58
CA LYS A 106 -15.31 3.85 1.72
C LYS A 106 -13.86 3.32 1.78
N VAL A 107 -13.60 2.06 1.39
CA VAL A 107 -12.24 1.47 1.44
C VAL A 107 -11.54 1.37 0.09
N ILE A 108 -12.29 1.24 -1.01
CA ILE A 108 -11.73 0.94 -2.34
C ILE A 108 -11.16 2.20 -3.01
N LYS A 109 -9.85 2.20 -3.25
CA LYS A 109 -9.15 3.18 -4.09
C LYS A 109 -8.97 2.58 -5.50
N MET A 110 -9.93 2.86 -6.40
CA MET A 110 -9.87 2.50 -7.82
C MET A 110 -9.31 3.63 -8.69
N GLN A 111 -8.46 3.28 -9.65
CA GLN A 111 -7.95 4.19 -10.68
C GLN A 111 -9.09 4.58 -11.63
N HIS A 112 -9.39 5.88 -11.75
CA HIS A 112 -10.19 6.64 -12.75
C HIS A 112 -11.39 6.05 -13.54
N VAL A 113 -11.83 4.81 -13.33
CA VAL A 113 -12.96 4.19 -14.03
C VAL A 113 -14.31 4.66 -13.49
N LYS A 114 -15.32 4.75 -14.38
CA LYS A 114 -16.70 5.07 -14.02
C LYS A 114 -17.48 3.81 -13.61
N ARG A 115 -17.28 2.73 -14.36
CA ARG A 115 -17.91 1.41 -14.19
C ARG A 115 -16.85 0.32 -14.26
N PHE A 116 -17.07 -0.74 -13.50
CA PHE A 116 -16.23 -1.93 -13.50
C PHE A 116 -17.10 -3.18 -13.38
N ALA A 117 -16.59 -4.30 -13.87
CA ALA A 117 -17.16 -5.61 -13.61
C ALA A 117 -16.36 -6.28 -12.49
N LEU A 118 -17.05 -6.78 -11.46
CA LEU A 118 -16.48 -7.70 -10.48
C LEU A 118 -16.84 -9.12 -10.94
N MET A 119 -15.81 -9.92 -11.17
CA MET A 119 -15.91 -11.33 -11.51
C MET A 119 -15.68 -12.15 -10.24
N TYR A 120 -16.56 -13.10 -9.99
CA TYR A 120 -16.53 -14.04 -8.87
C TYR A 120 -16.36 -15.46 -9.39
N GLU A 121 -15.48 -16.21 -8.75
CA GLU A 121 -15.17 -17.59 -9.11
C GLU A 121 -15.12 -18.45 -7.86
N ASN A 122 -15.58 -19.69 -7.96
CA ASN A 122 -15.54 -20.67 -6.89
C ASN A 122 -15.33 -22.04 -7.51
N PHE A 123 -14.12 -22.58 -7.32
CA PHE A 123 -13.64 -23.80 -7.99
C PHE A 123 -14.25 -25.09 -7.43
N GLY A 124 -14.99 -25.00 -6.33
CA GLY A 124 -15.62 -26.14 -5.66
C GLY A 124 -14.62 -27.25 -5.38
N ASN A 125 -15.03 -28.48 -5.71
CA ASN A 125 -14.18 -29.67 -5.55
C ASN A 125 -13.02 -29.72 -6.55
N MET A 126 -13.01 -28.90 -7.61
CA MET A 126 -11.90 -28.83 -8.57
C MET A 126 -10.69 -28.04 -8.04
N SER A 127 -10.79 -27.43 -6.85
CA SER A 127 -9.75 -26.60 -6.26
C SER A 127 -8.38 -27.31 -6.18
N SER A 128 -8.35 -28.57 -5.74
CA SER A 128 -7.12 -29.38 -5.65
C SER A 128 -6.65 -29.94 -7.00
N HIS A 129 -7.50 -29.94 -8.03
CA HIS A 129 -7.13 -30.35 -9.38
C HIS A 129 -6.38 -29.24 -10.13
N TYR A 130 -6.78 -27.98 -9.94
CA TYR A 130 -6.14 -26.84 -10.61
C TYR A 130 -5.00 -26.20 -9.81
N PHE A 131 -4.94 -26.40 -8.49
CA PHE A 131 -3.97 -25.74 -7.62
C PHE A 131 -3.35 -26.73 -6.62
N ASP A 132 -2.03 -26.92 -6.69
CA ASP A 132 -1.25 -27.59 -5.66
C ASP A 132 -0.47 -26.55 -4.83
N LEU A 133 -0.56 -26.67 -3.50
CA LEU A 133 0.17 -25.82 -2.57
C LEU A 133 1.34 -26.60 -1.97
N PRO A 134 2.60 -26.27 -2.30
CA PRO A 134 3.75 -27.03 -1.83
C PRO A 134 3.88 -26.93 -0.29
N GLY A 135 3.81 -28.09 0.38
CA GLY A 135 3.88 -28.19 1.85
C GLY A 135 2.57 -27.84 2.58
N TYR A 136 1.48 -27.53 1.86
CA TYR A 136 0.18 -27.22 2.45
C TYR A 136 -0.93 -28.06 1.81
N GLU A 137 -1.96 -28.39 2.59
CA GLU A 137 -3.19 -29.06 2.16
C GLU A 137 -4.32 -28.03 2.11
N ILE A 138 -5.03 -27.97 0.99
CA ILE A 138 -6.18 -27.08 0.80
C ILE A 138 -7.39 -27.67 1.55
N LEU A 139 -7.99 -26.89 2.45
CA LEU A 139 -9.11 -27.29 3.30
C LEU A 139 -10.47 -26.73 2.84
N SER A 140 -10.47 -25.73 1.96
CA SER A 140 -11.68 -25.10 1.42
C SER A 140 -11.68 -25.10 -0.09
N SER A 141 -12.84 -24.83 -0.69
CA SER A 141 -12.87 -24.38 -2.07
C SER A 141 -11.99 -23.12 -2.24
N ILE A 142 -11.35 -22.99 -3.41
CA ILE A 142 -10.69 -21.77 -3.84
C ILE A 142 -11.76 -20.79 -4.35
N ILE A 143 -11.76 -19.60 -3.77
CA ILE A 143 -12.67 -18.50 -4.08
C ILE A 143 -11.88 -17.36 -4.71
N GLY A 144 -12.17 -17.05 -5.96
CA GLY A 144 -11.56 -15.98 -6.73
C GLY A 144 -12.41 -14.72 -6.78
N PHE A 145 -11.75 -13.56 -6.78
CA PHE A 145 -12.35 -12.37 -7.36
C PHE A 145 -11.34 -11.47 -8.07
N THR A 146 -11.70 -11.10 -9.29
CA THR A 146 -10.92 -10.24 -10.19
C THR A 146 -11.82 -9.10 -10.66
N VAL A 147 -11.24 -7.91 -10.87
CA VAL A 147 -11.98 -6.71 -11.27
C VAL A 147 -11.50 -6.23 -12.62
N TYR A 148 -12.44 -5.87 -13.49
CA TYR A 148 -12.20 -5.47 -14.87
C TYR A 148 -12.81 -4.10 -15.19
N ASN A 149 -12.17 -3.33 -16.07
CA ASN A 149 -12.75 -2.11 -16.59
C ASN A 149 -13.98 -2.45 -17.45
N ALA A 150 -15.11 -1.82 -17.14
CA ALA A 150 -16.37 -1.95 -17.86
C ALA A 150 -16.98 -0.57 -18.14
N THR A 151 -16.13 0.44 -18.30
CA THR A 151 -16.55 1.80 -18.68
C THR A 151 -17.01 1.82 -20.13
N ASP A 152 -16.28 1.16 -21.02
CA ASP A 152 -16.65 0.95 -22.41
C ASP A 152 -17.29 -0.44 -22.56
N LEU A 153 -18.58 -0.47 -22.95
CA LEU A 153 -19.32 -1.70 -23.23
C LEU A 153 -18.99 -2.28 -24.63
N SER A 154 -18.26 -1.50 -25.43
CA SER A 154 -17.67 -1.91 -26.71
C SER A 154 -16.60 -2.95 -26.43
N GLN A 155 -16.88 -4.22 -26.74
CA GLN A 155 -16.05 -5.39 -26.44
C GLN A 155 -14.58 -5.24 -26.87
N THR A 156 -13.73 -4.69 -25.98
CA THR A 156 -12.30 -4.62 -26.23
C THR A 156 -11.74 -6.04 -26.26
N THR A 157 -10.99 -6.38 -27.30
CA THR A 157 -10.43 -7.73 -27.54
C THR A 157 -9.59 -8.26 -26.37
N ASN A 158 -9.07 -7.35 -25.53
CA ASN A 158 -8.33 -7.63 -24.31
C ASN A 158 -9.01 -6.97 -23.10
N PRO A 159 -9.41 -7.73 -22.07
CA PRO A 159 -10.05 -7.19 -20.88
C PRO A 159 -9.01 -6.54 -19.98
N GLN A 160 -9.24 -5.29 -19.60
CA GLN A 160 -8.31 -4.57 -18.73
C GLN A 160 -8.59 -4.92 -17.27
N LYS A 161 -7.77 -5.82 -16.68
CA LYS A 161 -7.75 -6.05 -15.24
C LYS A 161 -7.42 -4.75 -14.51
N LEU A 162 -8.15 -4.47 -13.43
CA LEU A 162 -7.98 -3.29 -12.58
C LEU A 162 -7.40 -3.71 -11.24
N ASN A 163 -6.28 -3.09 -10.85
CA ASN A 163 -5.77 -3.24 -9.50
C ASN A 163 -6.67 -2.49 -8.50
N VAL A 164 -7.08 -3.18 -7.43
CA VAL A 164 -7.87 -2.62 -6.34
C VAL A 164 -7.00 -2.54 -5.10
N ASN A 165 -6.76 -1.31 -4.62
CA ASN A 165 -6.06 -1.09 -3.36
C ASN A 165 -7.07 -0.68 -2.27
N VAL A 166 -7.03 -1.37 -1.13
CA VAL A 166 -8.00 -1.23 -0.04
C VAL A 166 -7.39 -0.51 1.16
N SER A 167 -7.92 0.68 1.45
CA SER A 167 -7.51 1.56 2.55
C SER A 167 -8.51 1.48 3.70
N GLY A 168 -8.06 1.33 4.95
CA GLY A 168 -8.95 1.18 6.11
C GLY A 168 -9.31 -0.29 6.37
N GLU A 169 -10.60 -0.62 6.50
CA GLU A 169 -11.05 -2.01 6.75
C GLU A 169 -10.75 -2.93 5.54
N PRO A 170 -10.20 -4.14 5.74
CA PRO A 170 -9.96 -5.09 4.66
C PRO A 170 -11.26 -5.74 4.14
N ILE A 171 -11.22 -6.22 2.89
CA ILE A 171 -12.26 -7.07 2.31
C ILE A 171 -12.26 -8.41 3.05
N LYS A 172 -13.45 -8.94 3.35
CA LYS A 172 -13.63 -10.24 4.01
C LYS A 172 -14.05 -11.28 2.98
N VAL A 173 -13.26 -12.34 2.82
CA VAL A 173 -13.63 -13.54 2.05
C VAL A 173 -14.06 -14.60 3.05
N LYS A 174 -15.32 -15.04 2.95
CA LYS A 174 -16.00 -15.96 3.85
C LYS A 174 -16.13 -17.33 3.18
N PHE A 175 -15.71 -18.37 3.89
CA PHE A 175 -15.82 -19.75 3.46
C PHE A 175 -16.95 -20.45 4.22
N PRO A 176 -17.69 -21.39 3.60
CA PRO A 176 -18.72 -22.17 4.29
C PRO A 176 -18.16 -22.95 5.48
N ASP A 177 -18.81 -22.84 6.64
CA ASP A 177 -18.33 -23.46 7.90
C ASP A 177 -18.13 -24.98 7.80
N ASN A 178 -18.94 -25.67 6.98
CA ASN A 178 -18.83 -27.11 6.78
C ASN A 178 -17.50 -27.53 6.13
N GLN A 179 -16.91 -26.71 5.26
CA GLN A 179 -15.59 -26.99 4.69
C GLN A 179 -14.48 -26.92 5.76
N VAL A 180 -14.63 -25.99 6.71
CA VAL A 180 -13.66 -25.76 7.79
C VAL A 180 -13.86 -26.71 8.98
N LYS A 181 -15.05 -27.33 9.15
CA LYS A 181 -15.36 -28.21 10.29
C LYS A 181 -14.40 -29.40 10.42
N LEU A 182 -13.89 -29.98 9.32
CA LEU A 182 -12.84 -31.02 9.34
C LEU A 182 -11.52 -30.59 10.00
N SER A 183 -11.32 -29.28 10.21
CA SER A 183 -10.14 -28.72 10.85
C SER A 183 -10.40 -28.20 12.27
N LYS A 184 -11.60 -28.36 12.84
CA LYS A 184 -11.89 -27.92 14.23
C LYS A 184 -11.27 -28.82 15.31
N GLU A 185 -10.98 -30.08 14.98
CA GLU A 185 -10.16 -30.98 15.82
C GLU A 185 -8.66 -30.69 15.67
N LYS A 186 -8.25 -29.94 14.64
CA LYS A 186 -6.86 -29.57 14.37
C LYS A 186 -6.58 -28.17 14.92
N ASN A 187 -5.39 -27.97 15.47
CA ASN A 187 -5.03 -26.69 16.11
C ASN A 187 -5.23 -25.49 15.16
N LEU A 188 -6.11 -24.54 15.53
CA LEU A 188 -6.43 -23.33 14.75
C LEU A 188 -5.17 -22.54 14.34
N ASN A 189 -4.12 -22.57 15.16
CA ASN A 189 -2.82 -21.94 14.90
C ASN A 189 -2.18 -22.39 13.57
N ASN A 190 -2.47 -23.61 13.13
CA ASN A 190 -1.93 -24.21 11.91
C ASN A 190 -2.72 -23.80 10.67
N ILE A 191 -3.96 -23.30 10.82
CA ILE A 191 -4.78 -22.86 9.70
C ILE A 191 -4.27 -21.50 9.18
N LYS A 192 -4.03 -21.42 7.86
CA LYS A 192 -3.59 -20.21 7.17
C LYS A 192 -4.58 -19.83 6.08
N CYS A 193 -4.76 -18.52 5.90
CA CYS A 193 -5.34 -17.96 4.69
C CYS A 193 -4.29 -17.89 3.61
N VAL A 194 -4.57 -18.53 2.50
CA VAL A 194 -3.80 -18.51 1.27
C VAL A 194 -4.40 -17.45 0.36
N LYS A 195 -3.56 -16.55 -0.14
CA LYS A 195 -3.85 -15.71 -1.30
C LYS A 195 -2.93 -16.13 -2.44
N ILE A 196 -3.47 -16.34 -3.63
CA ILE A 196 -2.70 -16.48 -4.87
C ILE A 196 -2.87 -15.19 -5.68
N ASP A 197 -1.78 -14.52 -6.03
CA ASP A 197 -1.81 -13.28 -6.82
C ASP A 197 -2.09 -13.58 -8.31
N PRO A 198 -3.12 -12.97 -8.92
CA PRO A 198 -3.67 -13.36 -10.22
C PRO A 198 -2.83 -12.90 -11.43
N VAL A 199 -1.61 -12.38 -11.18
CA VAL A 199 -0.68 -11.86 -12.19
C VAL A 199 0.65 -12.62 -12.17
N ASN A 200 1.14 -12.98 -10.98
CA ASN A 200 2.48 -13.55 -10.80
C ASN A 200 2.46 -14.99 -10.26
N GLY A 201 1.27 -15.56 -9.99
CA GLY A 201 1.14 -16.88 -9.34
C GLY A 201 1.73 -16.94 -7.92
N LEU A 202 2.04 -15.80 -7.29
CA LEU A 202 2.68 -15.75 -5.98
C LEU A 202 1.69 -16.12 -4.88
N ILE A 203 2.07 -17.09 -4.07
CA ILE A 203 1.29 -17.57 -2.94
C ILE A 203 1.72 -16.82 -1.68
N VAL A 204 0.80 -16.08 -1.08
CA VAL A 204 0.99 -15.38 0.20
C VAL A 204 0.13 -16.05 1.26
N LEU A 205 0.78 -16.63 2.26
CA LEU A 205 0.14 -17.21 3.44
C LEU A 205 0.01 -16.15 4.54
N SER A 206 -1.10 -16.18 5.27
CA SER A 206 -1.40 -15.25 6.36
C SER A 206 -2.14 -15.95 7.51
N ASN A 207 -1.97 -15.47 8.74
CA ASN A 207 -2.69 -16.02 9.90
C ASN A 207 -4.19 -15.68 9.83
N ILE A 208 -5.02 -16.65 10.19
CA ILE A 208 -6.47 -16.48 10.28
C ILE A 208 -6.87 -15.81 11.61
N ILE A 209 -7.89 -14.94 11.57
CA ILE A 209 -8.45 -14.29 12.78
C ILE A 209 -9.74 -14.99 13.23
N ARG A 210 -10.51 -15.54 12.28
CA ARG A 210 -11.66 -16.42 12.51
C ARG A 210 -11.57 -17.58 11.53
N SER A 211 -11.85 -18.80 11.99
CA SER A 211 -11.58 -20.06 11.25
C SER A 211 -12.04 -20.09 9.78
N ASN A 212 -13.07 -19.33 9.43
CA ASN A 212 -13.74 -19.33 8.13
C ASN A 212 -13.63 -18.01 7.35
N ILE A 213 -12.79 -17.05 7.78
CA ILE A 213 -12.69 -15.72 7.15
C ILE A 213 -11.24 -15.32 6.87
N CYS A 214 -10.95 -15.06 5.60
CA CYS A 214 -9.73 -14.40 5.15
C CYS A 214 -9.93 -12.89 4.99
N LEU A 215 -8.95 -12.11 5.44
CA LEU A 215 -8.92 -10.66 5.25
C LEU A 215 -7.92 -10.31 4.15
N THR A 216 -8.33 -9.52 3.16
CA THR A 216 -7.49 -9.10 2.04
C THR A 216 -7.59 -7.60 1.76
N ARG A 217 -6.54 -7.05 1.14
CA ARG A 217 -6.48 -5.66 0.67
C ARG A 217 -6.38 -5.51 -0.85
N SER A 218 -6.49 -6.62 -1.58
CA SER A 218 -6.34 -6.69 -3.04
C SER A 218 -7.19 -7.83 -3.63
N ILE A 219 -7.35 -7.82 -4.95
CA ILE A 219 -7.87 -8.95 -5.74
C ILE A 219 -7.01 -10.21 -5.64
N GLY A 220 -7.55 -11.36 -6.09
CA GLY A 220 -6.84 -12.62 -6.23
C GLY A 220 -7.70 -13.85 -5.96
N LEU A 221 -7.06 -15.01 -5.86
CA LEU A 221 -7.68 -16.27 -5.46
C LEU A 221 -7.38 -16.54 -3.98
N PHE A 222 -8.36 -17.05 -3.24
CA PHE A 222 -8.28 -17.23 -1.79
C PHE A 222 -8.69 -18.64 -1.37
N ALA A 223 -7.97 -19.22 -0.41
CA ALA A 223 -8.30 -20.50 0.20
C ALA A 223 -7.90 -20.54 1.67
N ILE A 224 -8.46 -21.51 2.38
CA ILE A 224 -8.01 -21.94 3.71
C ILE A 224 -7.15 -23.20 3.52
N ALA A 225 -5.98 -23.22 4.14
CA ALA A 225 -5.06 -24.37 4.08
C ALA A 225 -4.39 -24.64 5.43
N MET A 226 -3.82 -25.82 5.60
CA MET A 226 -2.95 -26.17 6.72
C MET A 226 -1.63 -26.78 6.23
N PRO A 227 -0.52 -26.70 7.00
CA PRO A 227 0.69 -27.44 6.69
C PRO A 227 0.40 -28.95 6.57
N ARG A 228 1.00 -29.61 5.57
CA ARG A 228 1.00 -31.07 5.50
C ARG A 228 1.83 -31.60 6.69
N VAL A 229 1.27 -32.54 7.44
CA VAL A 229 2.03 -33.23 8.49
C VAL A 229 2.96 -34.22 7.80
N ASN A 230 4.25 -33.91 7.77
CA ASN A 230 5.26 -34.90 7.41
C ASN A 230 5.32 -35.94 8.53
N VAL A 231 4.80 -37.14 8.27
CA VAL A 231 4.85 -38.26 9.22
C VAL A 231 6.28 -38.83 9.23
N SER A 232 7.19 -38.09 9.87
CA SER A 232 8.58 -38.48 10.08
C SER A 232 9.09 -38.21 11.51
N ASP A 233 8.33 -37.50 12.35
CA ASP A 233 8.71 -37.11 13.72
C ASP A 233 8.02 -37.94 14.82
N SER A 234 7.37 -39.05 14.49
CA SER A 234 6.73 -39.92 15.49
C SER A 234 6.75 -41.41 15.11
N THR A 235 7.86 -42.10 15.40
CA THR A 235 7.96 -43.49 15.93
C THR A 235 9.45 -43.82 16.17
N PRO A 236 9.84 -44.48 17.29
CA PRO A 236 11.21 -44.97 17.48
C PRO A 236 11.51 -46.22 16.61
N THR A 237 12.64 -46.22 15.91
CA THR A 237 13.20 -47.34 15.11
C THR A 237 13.50 -48.57 16.00
N PRO A 238 13.43 -49.84 15.50
CA PRO A 238 14.21 -50.40 14.38
C PRO A 238 13.32 -50.80 13.17
N ALA A 239 13.76 -51.40 12.05
CA ALA A 239 15.04 -52.00 11.62
C ALA A 239 15.31 -51.72 10.09
N PRO A 240 16.42 -52.18 9.45
CA PRO A 240 16.79 -51.71 8.10
C PRO A 240 16.39 -52.62 6.91
N THR A 241 16.76 -52.15 5.70
CA THR A 241 16.78 -52.74 4.32
C THR A 241 15.57 -52.42 3.39
N PRO A 242 15.73 -52.31 2.05
CA PRO A 242 16.21 -51.06 1.44
C PRO A 242 15.32 -50.44 0.32
N ALA A 243 15.33 -49.10 0.29
CA ALA A 243 15.28 -48.19 -0.87
C ALA A 243 14.46 -48.51 -2.14
N LEU A 244 13.36 -47.75 -2.33
CA LEU A 244 12.99 -47.21 -3.66
C LEU A 244 13.09 -45.68 -3.62
N HIS A 245 14.15 -45.14 -4.22
CA HIS A 245 14.55 -43.74 -4.10
C HIS A 245 14.05 -42.89 -5.27
N VAL A 246 13.00 -42.10 -5.06
CA VAL A 246 12.61 -40.99 -5.95
C VAL A 246 12.98 -39.66 -5.31
N SER A 247 14.25 -39.27 -5.44
CA SER A 247 14.72 -37.94 -5.04
C SER A 247 14.18 -36.87 -5.99
N SER A 248 13.23 -36.06 -5.51
CA SER A 248 12.93 -34.79 -6.19
C SER A 248 14.09 -33.83 -6.02
N HIS A 249 14.73 -33.46 -7.13
CA HIS A 249 16.06 -32.85 -7.16
C HIS A 249 16.04 -31.37 -6.72
N ARG A 250 16.43 -31.11 -5.47
CA ARG A 250 16.51 -29.76 -4.85
C ARG A 250 17.61 -28.87 -5.47
N LYS A 251 17.34 -28.17 -6.58
CA LYS A 251 18.22 -27.08 -7.08
C LYS A 251 17.93 -25.75 -6.38
N GLY A 252 18.48 -25.59 -5.18
CA GLY A 252 18.49 -24.31 -4.45
C GLY A 252 19.45 -23.30 -5.10
N VAL A 253 19.03 -22.66 -6.19
CA VAL A 253 19.85 -21.63 -6.87
C VAL A 253 19.73 -20.28 -6.15
N LYS A 254 20.65 -20.06 -5.21
CA LYS A 254 21.29 -18.76 -4.88
C LYS A 254 20.45 -17.47 -5.06
N PHE A 255 19.45 -17.24 -4.20
CA PHE A 255 18.78 -15.93 -4.08
C PHE A 255 18.89 -15.23 -2.70
N ALA A 256 19.85 -15.64 -1.88
CA ALA A 256 20.18 -15.01 -0.60
C ALA A 256 20.97 -13.67 -0.72
N ILE A 257 21.01 -13.04 -1.89
CA ILE A 257 21.82 -11.83 -2.15
C ILE A 257 20.96 -10.55 -2.17
N TRP A 258 19.66 -10.64 -2.46
CA TRP A 258 18.79 -9.47 -2.66
C TRP A 258 18.40 -8.71 -1.37
N LYS A 259 18.44 -9.33 -0.19
CA LYS A 259 18.14 -8.63 1.09
C LYS A 259 19.20 -7.58 1.48
N ARG A 260 20.42 -7.62 0.91
CA ARG A 260 21.52 -6.72 1.32
C ARG A 260 21.48 -5.34 0.63
N TRP A 261 20.82 -5.19 -0.52
CA TRP A 261 20.68 -3.89 -1.20
C TRP A 261 19.71 -2.94 -0.48
N LEU A 262 18.64 -3.45 0.14
CA LEU A 262 17.61 -2.62 0.77
C LEU A 262 18.15 -1.78 1.94
N ILE A 263 19.07 -2.35 2.73
CA ILE A 263 19.72 -1.67 3.86
C ILE A 263 20.65 -0.56 3.35
N GLY A 264 21.40 -0.82 2.27
CA GLY A 264 22.25 0.18 1.62
C GLY A 264 21.45 1.38 1.07
N PHE A 265 20.27 1.12 0.50
CA PHE A 265 19.41 2.19 -0.04
C PHE A 265 18.88 3.13 1.05
N ILE A 266 18.47 2.58 2.21
CA ILE A 266 18.00 3.38 3.34
C ILE A 266 19.13 4.26 3.91
N VAL A 267 20.33 3.70 4.10
CA VAL A 267 21.51 4.46 4.57
C VAL A 267 21.91 5.54 3.56
N GLY A 268 21.88 5.23 2.26
CA GLY A 268 22.16 6.19 1.19
C GLY A 268 21.20 7.37 1.15
N ILE A 269 19.89 7.12 1.27
CA ILE A 269 18.88 8.20 1.33
C ILE A 269 19.09 9.07 2.58
N MET A 270 19.35 8.46 3.74
CA MET A 270 19.59 9.22 4.98
C MET A 270 20.84 10.11 4.90
N ALA A 271 21.93 9.62 4.29
CA ALA A 271 23.13 10.42 4.04
C ALA A 271 22.87 11.57 3.05
N LEU A 272 22.09 11.32 1.99
CA LEU A 272 21.73 12.34 0.99
C LEU A 272 20.85 13.45 1.61
N ILE A 273 19.87 13.10 2.44
CA ILE A 273 19.02 14.07 3.16
C ILE A 273 19.87 14.92 4.11
N LEU A 274 20.80 14.31 4.85
CA LEU A 274 21.72 15.03 5.73
C LEU A 274 22.58 16.04 4.94
N LEU A 275 23.19 15.63 3.82
CA LEU A 275 23.96 16.51 2.95
C LEU A 275 23.13 17.69 2.43
N ILE A 276 21.95 17.44 1.87
CA ILE A 276 21.06 18.49 1.36
C ILE A 276 20.68 19.47 2.49
N SER A 277 20.35 18.97 3.68
CA SER A 277 20.01 19.83 4.83
C SER A 277 21.19 20.71 5.26
N GLY A 278 22.41 20.16 5.31
CA GLY A 278 23.63 20.90 5.62
C GLY A 278 23.92 22.01 4.62
N CYS A 279 23.78 21.71 3.32
CA CYS A 279 23.94 22.71 2.26
C CYS A 279 22.93 23.87 2.38
N VAL A 280 21.66 23.59 2.68
CA VAL A 280 20.63 24.62 2.87
C VAL A 280 20.90 25.48 4.10
N ILE A 281 21.36 24.88 5.22
CA ILE A 281 21.73 25.63 6.43
C ILE A 281 22.94 26.52 6.16
N CYS A 282 23.99 25.99 5.52
CA CYS A 282 25.19 26.74 5.15
C CYS A 282 24.87 27.92 4.20
N TYR A 283 24.00 27.70 3.21
CA TYR A 283 23.52 28.77 2.35
C TYR A 283 22.78 29.86 3.12
N LYS A 284 21.90 29.48 4.07
CA LYS A 284 21.19 30.44 4.93
C LYS A 284 22.12 31.23 5.85
N THR A 285 23.12 30.60 6.48
CA THR A 285 24.07 31.32 7.35
C THR A 285 24.92 32.31 6.56
N ILE A 286 25.42 31.93 5.38
CA ILE A 286 26.16 32.84 4.49
C ILE A 286 25.27 34.01 4.02
N ARG A 287 24.01 33.74 3.66
CA ARG A 287 23.03 34.80 3.32
C ARG A 287 22.80 35.77 4.48
N LEU A 288 22.58 35.26 5.68
CA LEU A 288 22.37 36.07 6.88
C LEU A 288 23.61 36.90 7.24
N MET A 289 24.81 36.32 7.18
CA MET A 289 26.06 37.07 7.35
C MET A 289 26.26 38.16 6.29
N LYS A 290 25.84 37.91 5.03
CA LYS A 290 25.89 38.92 3.97
C LYS A 290 24.94 40.09 4.27
N ILE A 291 23.73 39.82 4.76
CA ILE A 291 22.75 40.84 5.16
C ILE A 291 23.26 41.64 6.37
N ALA A 292 23.71 40.99 7.43
CA ALA A 292 24.27 41.65 8.62
C ALA A 292 25.52 42.51 8.31
N LYS A 293 26.30 42.13 7.29
CA LYS A 293 27.43 42.94 6.78
C LYS A 293 26.98 44.17 5.97
N MET A 294 25.76 44.16 5.43
CA MET A 294 25.15 45.30 4.74
C MET A 294 24.51 46.26 5.75
N GLU A 295 23.80 45.73 6.75
CA GLU A 295 23.20 46.51 7.86
C GLU A 295 24.28 47.34 8.60
N ARG A 296 25.40 46.73 8.99
CA ARG A 296 26.55 47.44 9.59
C ARG A 296 27.21 48.51 8.71
N LYS A 297 26.96 48.53 7.40
CA LYS A 297 27.42 49.60 6.52
C LYS A 297 26.42 50.76 6.49
N ALA A 298 25.12 50.48 6.49
CA ALA A 298 24.06 51.47 6.57
C ALA A 298 24.07 52.22 7.92
N GLU A 299 24.26 51.50 9.05
CA GLU A 299 24.40 52.12 10.39
C GLU A 299 25.58 53.11 10.49
N LYS A 300 26.59 52.99 9.61
CA LYS A 300 27.74 53.91 9.57
C LYS A 300 27.54 55.11 8.65
N SER A 301 26.50 55.15 7.82
CA SER A 301 26.20 56.27 6.93
C SER A 301 24.99 57.11 7.36
N GLU A 302 24.12 56.61 8.24
CA GLU A 302 22.91 57.32 8.69
C GLU A 302 22.73 57.32 10.22
N SER A 303 23.74 57.79 10.96
CA SER A 303 23.53 58.16 12.37
C SER A 303 22.74 59.46 12.47
N LEU A 304 21.42 59.40 12.27
CA LEU A 304 20.49 60.48 12.59
C LEU A 304 20.74 60.93 14.04
N ASN A 305 21.11 62.20 14.23
CA ASN A 305 21.44 62.74 15.54
C ASN A 305 20.24 62.56 16.49
N THR A 306 20.48 61.92 17.63
CA THR A 306 19.46 61.71 18.67
C THR A 306 19.71 62.62 19.86
N MET A 307 18.69 63.32 20.35
CA MET A 307 18.78 64.10 21.58
C MET A 307 18.03 63.40 22.72
N TRP A 308 18.54 63.58 23.94
CA TRP A 308 17.86 63.16 25.15
C TRP A 308 16.90 64.25 25.62
N ILE A 309 15.65 63.87 25.91
CA ILE A 309 14.67 64.75 26.56
C ILE A 309 14.19 64.01 27.80
N GLY A 310 14.69 64.44 28.97
CA GLY A 310 14.50 63.71 30.22
C GLY A 310 15.09 62.30 30.15
N THR A 311 14.31 61.30 30.56
CA THR A 311 14.71 59.89 30.60
C THR A 311 14.50 59.12 29.29
N SER A 312 13.97 59.77 28.24
CA SER A 312 13.69 59.14 26.95
C SER A 312 14.56 59.70 25.83
N LYS A 313 14.93 58.84 24.88
CA LYS A 313 15.82 59.14 23.77
C LYS A 313 15.01 59.19 22.47
N MET A 314 15.01 60.33 21.79
CA MET A 314 14.21 60.54 20.57
C MET A 314 15.08 60.94 19.36
N PRO A 315 14.69 60.55 18.14
CA PRO A 315 15.38 60.95 16.92
C PRO A 315 15.12 62.44 16.63
N LEU A 316 16.17 63.19 16.27
CA LEU A 316 16.07 64.61 15.97
C LEU A 316 16.12 64.82 14.46
N ALA A 317 14.97 65.11 13.85
CA ALA A 317 14.91 65.50 12.46
C ALA A 317 15.47 66.92 12.29
N HIS A 318 16.46 67.11 11.41
CA HIS A 318 16.95 68.44 11.09
C HIS A 318 15.89 69.16 10.23
N VAL A 319 15.23 70.15 10.82
CA VAL A 319 14.17 70.92 10.15
C VAL A 319 14.78 71.87 9.11
N THR A 320 14.81 71.44 7.86
CA THR A 320 15.09 72.33 6.72
C THR A 320 13.84 73.14 6.39
N ARG A 321 13.80 74.42 6.79
CA ARG A 321 12.76 75.34 6.30
C ARG A 321 13.02 75.65 4.83
N THR A 322 12.12 75.23 3.95
CA THR A 322 11.98 75.83 2.63
C THR A 322 11.30 77.19 2.78
N GLN A 323 11.90 78.24 2.18
CA GLN A 323 11.33 79.58 2.16
C GLN A 323 10.51 79.71 0.87
N ALA A 324 9.23 80.05 0.98
CA ALA A 324 8.38 80.27 -0.18
C ALA A 324 8.80 81.56 -0.89
N VAL A 325 9.04 81.48 -2.20
CA VAL A 325 9.22 82.64 -3.08
C VAL A 325 7.84 83.02 -3.60
N LEU A 326 7.51 84.31 -3.51
CA LEU A 326 6.25 84.86 -3.99
C LEU A 326 6.45 85.33 -5.45
N GLU A 327 5.83 84.63 -6.40
CA GLU A 327 5.74 85.09 -7.79
C GLU A 327 4.67 86.19 -7.88
N ASN A 328 5.00 87.30 -8.52
CA ASN A 328 4.17 88.51 -8.53
C ASN A 328 3.93 88.93 -9.99
N ASP A 329 2.85 88.42 -10.58
CA ASP A 329 2.43 88.78 -11.94
C ASP A 329 1.84 90.19 -11.97
N LEU A 330 2.61 91.14 -12.52
CA LEU A 330 2.12 92.43 -12.97
C LEU A 330 2.07 92.43 -14.50
N ALA A 331 0.85 92.31 -15.04
CA ALA A 331 0.58 92.63 -16.44
C ALA A 331 0.64 94.16 -16.66
N PRO A 332 1.08 94.62 -17.84
CA PRO A 332 0.91 96.02 -18.28
C PRO A 332 -0.52 96.33 -18.71
#